data_AF-A0A8S3JXV1-F1
#
_entry.id   AF-A0A8S3JXV1-F1
#
_cell.length_a   1.000
_cell.length_b   1.000
_cell.length_c   1.000
_cell.angle_alpha   90.00
_cell.angle_beta   90.00
_cell.angle_gamma   90.00
#
_symmetry.space_group_name_H-M   'P 1'
#
loop_
_entity.id
_entity.type
_entity.pdbx_description
1 polymer ?
#
loop_
_entity_poly.entity_id
_entity_poly.type
_entity_poly.pdbx_seq_one_letter_code
_entity_poly.pdbx_strand_id
1 'polypeptide(L)'
;EANTPKNRAQQPWIITMGHKPMYCTNSDDTDCINDGGYTIIRTGLPFIEAYGLENLFAQYGVDLEFWAHEHSYERLWPVYNETVYNGTKGAYIDPDAPVHITT
;
A
#
# COMPACT_ATOMS: atom_id res chain seq x y z
N GLU A 1 -1.91 -14.17 12.74
CA GLU A 1 -0.90 -14.30 13.82
C GLU A 1 0.32 -13.41 13.65
N ALA A 2 0.79 -13.13 12.42
CA ALA A 2 1.96 -12.29 12.19
C ALA A 2 1.89 -10.91 12.90
N ASN A 3 0.71 -10.29 12.93
CA ASN A 3 0.48 -9.00 13.55
C ASN A 3 0.33 -9.01 15.09
N THR A 4 0.44 -10.17 15.75
CA THR A 4 0.35 -10.21 17.22
C THR A 4 1.57 -9.54 17.85
N PRO A 5 1.45 -8.87 19.02
CA PRO A 5 2.58 -8.21 19.67
C PRO A 5 3.77 -9.13 19.93
N LYS A 6 3.50 -10.40 20.29
CA LYS A 6 4.53 -11.42 20.51
C LYS A 6 5.34 -11.74 19.24
N ASN A 7 4.67 -11.82 18.09
CA ASN A 7 5.34 -12.14 16.83
C ASN A 7 6.05 -10.91 16.28
N ARG A 8 5.42 -9.73 16.34
CA ARG A 8 6.04 -8.43 16.00
C ARG A 8 7.31 -8.14 16.82
N ALA A 9 7.38 -8.54 18.08
CA ALA A 9 8.58 -8.38 18.89
C ALA A 9 9.79 -9.19 18.38
N GLN A 10 9.56 -10.27 17.63
CA GLN A 10 10.60 -11.12 17.04
C GLN A 10 10.80 -10.85 15.54
N GLN A 11 9.72 -10.53 14.84
CA GLN A 11 9.62 -10.26 13.40
C GLN A 11 8.79 -8.98 13.22
N PRO A 12 9.41 -7.80 13.38
CA PRO A 12 8.67 -6.54 13.44
C PRO A 12 8.01 -6.17 12.11
N TRP A 13 8.68 -6.52 11.01
CA TRP A 13 8.27 -6.16 9.66
C TRP A 13 7.27 -7.15 9.08
N ILE A 14 6.11 -6.64 8.71
CA ILE A 14 5.13 -7.30 7.86
C ILE A 14 5.23 -6.65 6.48
N ILE A 15 5.63 -7.46 5.50
CA ILE A 15 5.85 -7.02 4.12
C ILE A 15 4.92 -7.81 3.21
N THR A 16 4.23 -7.11 2.31
CA THR A 16 3.45 -7.73 1.24
C THR A 16 4.12 -7.48 -0.11
N MET A 17 3.81 -8.34 -1.07
CA MET A 17 4.30 -8.25 -2.44
C MET A 17 3.13 -8.55 -3.38
N GLY A 18 2.92 -7.70 -4.37
CA GLY A 18 1.92 -7.88 -5.42
C GLY A 18 2.46 -7.42 -6.77
N HIS A 19 1.83 -7.85 -7.86
CA HIS A 19 2.27 -7.44 -9.20
C HIS A 19 1.78 -6.04 -9.56
N LYS A 20 0.47 -5.79 -9.50
CA LYS A 20 -0.14 -4.50 -9.86
C LYS A 20 -0.21 -3.56 -8.66
N PRO A 21 0.24 -2.29 -8.76
CA PRO A 21 0.27 -1.37 -7.63
C PRO A 21 -1.13 -0.88 -7.23
N MET A 22 -1.31 -0.56 -5.95
CA MET A 22 -2.49 0.17 -5.47
C MET A 22 -2.47 1.64 -5.85
N TYR A 23 -1.27 2.21 -5.90
CA TYR A 23 -0.98 3.62 -6.12
C TYR A 23 0.18 3.75 -7.09
N CYS A 24 0.07 4.68 -8.02
CA CYS A 24 1.17 5.07 -8.89
C CYS A 24 0.97 6.52 -9.34
N THR A 25 2.08 7.15 -9.75
CA THR A 25 2.12 8.57 -10.11
C THR A 25 2.59 8.81 -11.55
N ASN A 26 3.15 7.79 -12.20
CA ASN A 26 3.50 7.84 -13.61
C ASN A 26 2.25 7.72 -14.52
N SER A 27 2.44 7.98 -15.81
CA SER A 27 1.40 7.89 -16.83
C SER A 27 1.77 6.91 -17.95
N ASP A 28 2.62 5.91 -17.64
CA ASP A 28 3.23 5.03 -18.65
C ASP A 28 2.31 3.86 -19.05
N ASP A 29 1.38 3.45 -18.18
CA ASP A 29 0.37 2.42 -18.44
C ASP A 29 -1.06 2.89 -18.06
N THR A 30 -2.05 2.33 -18.76
CA THR A 30 -3.50 2.43 -18.48
C THR A 30 -3.89 2.13 -17.04
N ASP A 31 -3.15 1.28 -16.33
CA ASP A 31 -3.42 0.96 -14.93
C ASP A 31 -3.19 2.18 -13.99
N CYS A 32 -2.26 3.08 -14.35
CA CYS A 32 -1.97 4.33 -13.64
C CYS A 32 -2.75 5.55 -14.17
N ILE A 33 -3.36 5.42 -15.35
CA ILE A 33 -4.17 6.48 -15.98
C ILE A 33 -5.62 6.46 -15.47
N ASN A 34 -5.97 5.61 -14.51
CA ASN A 34 -7.31 5.62 -13.92
C ASN A 34 -7.54 6.91 -13.11
N ASP A 35 -8.14 7.91 -13.78
CA ASP A 35 -8.51 9.29 -13.41
C ASP A 35 -9.33 9.48 -12.10
N GLY A 36 -9.34 8.52 -11.16
CA GLY A 36 -10.21 8.60 -9.98
C GLY A 36 -9.83 7.72 -8.80
N GLY A 37 -8.56 7.32 -8.67
CA GLY A 37 -8.09 6.68 -7.44
C GLY A 37 -8.52 5.23 -7.22
N TYR A 38 -9.35 4.69 -8.11
CA TYR A 38 -9.88 3.34 -8.01
C TYR A 38 -8.89 2.34 -8.63
N THR A 39 -8.42 1.39 -7.82
CA THR A 39 -7.75 0.18 -8.32
C THR A 39 -8.44 -1.03 -7.70
N ILE A 40 -8.62 -2.11 -8.49
CA ILE A 40 -9.26 -3.35 -8.01
C ILE A 40 -8.51 -3.91 -6.79
N ILE A 41 -7.18 -3.73 -6.74
CA ILE A 41 -6.34 -4.15 -5.62
C ILE A 41 -6.62 -3.33 -4.36
N ARG A 42 -6.81 -2.01 -4.50
CA ARG A 42 -7.06 -1.09 -3.38
C ARG A 42 -8.48 -1.26 -2.83
N THR A 43 -9.49 -1.02 -3.67
CA THR A 43 -10.90 -0.88 -3.27
C THR A 43 -11.76 -2.09 -3.58
N GLY A 44 -11.24 -3.10 -4.29
CA GLY A 44 -11.96 -4.32 -4.61
C GLY A 44 -12.81 -4.25 -5.88
N LEU A 45 -13.63 -5.28 -6.11
CA LEU A 45 -14.45 -5.41 -7.31
C LEU A 45 -15.42 -4.23 -7.47
N PRO A 46 -15.64 -3.75 -8.71
CA PRO A 46 -16.49 -2.58 -8.94
C PRO A 46 -17.93 -2.89 -8.53
N PHE A 47 -18.68 -1.85 -8.13
CA PHE A 47 -20.09 -1.89 -7.68
C PHE A 47 -20.36 -2.57 -6.33
N ILE A 48 -19.48 -3.44 -5.84
CA ILE A 48 -19.66 -4.13 -4.56
C ILE A 48 -18.56 -3.81 -3.53
N GLU A 49 -17.46 -3.17 -3.94
CA GLU A 49 -16.34 -2.76 -3.08
C GLU A 49 -15.82 -3.89 -2.17
N ALA A 50 -15.83 -5.11 -2.73
CA ALA A 50 -15.48 -6.33 -2.03
C ALA A 50 -14.09 -6.81 -2.46
N TYR A 51 -13.38 -7.43 -1.51
CA TYR A 51 -12.05 -8.04 -1.73
C TYR A 51 -10.91 -7.03 -2.01
N GLY A 52 -11.11 -5.74 -1.68
CA GLY A 52 -10.01 -4.77 -1.63
C GLY A 52 -9.02 -5.11 -0.51
N LEU A 53 -7.73 -4.91 -0.78
CA LEU A 53 -6.66 -5.28 0.14
C LEU A 53 -6.17 -4.12 1.00
N GLU A 54 -6.45 -2.87 0.64
CA GLU A 54 -5.95 -1.69 1.37
C GLU A 54 -6.40 -1.70 2.84
N ASN A 55 -7.71 -1.85 3.08
CA ASN A 55 -8.26 -1.90 4.44
C ASN A 55 -7.73 -3.10 5.24
N LEU A 56 -7.52 -4.24 4.58
CA LEU A 56 -6.95 -5.42 5.20
C LEU A 56 -5.49 -5.15 5.63
N PHE A 57 -4.68 -4.61 4.73
CA PHE A 57 -3.27 -4.35 5.01
C PHE A 57 -3.08 -3.27 6.08
N ALA A 58 -3.87 -2.20 6.04
CA ALA A 58 -3.89 -1.19 7.09
C ALA A 58 -4.34 -1.78 8.45
N GLN A 59 -5.43 -2.56 8.48
CA GLN A 59 -5.94 -3.17 9.72
C GLN A 59 -4.92 -4.09 10.40
N TYR A 60 -4.16 -4.85 9.60
CA TYR A 60 -3.15 -5.77 10.12
C TYR A 60 -1.78 -5.10 10.32
N GLY A 61 -1.66 -3.82 9.97
CA GLY A 61 -0.48 -2.98 10.13
C GLY A 61 0.69 -3.46 9.28
N VAL A 62 0.46 -3.71 8.00
CA VAL A 62 1.53 -3.94 7.02
C VAL A 62 2.42 -2.71 6.98
N ASP A 63 3.74 -2.91 6.98
CA ASP A 63 4.71 -1.81 7.04
C ASP A 63 5.13 -1.37 5.63
N LEU A 64 5.34 -2.34 4.74
CA LEU A 64 5.85 -2.13 3.38
C LEU A 64 5.10 -3.02 2.38
N GLU A 65 4.77 -2.43 1.24
CA GLU A 65 4.07 -3.10 0.14
C GLU A 65 4.89 -2.92 -1.14
N PHE A 66 5.44 -4.02 -1.65
CA PHE A 66 6.17 -4.01 -2.92
C PHE A 66 5.25 -4.34 -4.09
N TRP A 67 5.43 -3.57 -5.15
CA TRP A 67 4.68 -3.64 -6.40
C TRP A 67 5.63 -3.73 -7.58
N ALA A 68 5.08 -4.16 -8.71
CA ALA A 68 5.77 -4.20 -10.00
C ALA A 68 4.83 -3.59 -11.05
N HIS A 69 4.74 -4.23 -12.22
CA HIS A 69 3.90 -3.87 -13.37
C HIS A 69 4.33 -2.59 -14.06
N GLU A 70 4.48 -1.49 -13.31
CA GLU A 70 5.04 -0.25 -13.82
C GLU A 70 6.56 -0.38 -13.98
N HIS A 71 7.06 -0.07 -15.17
CA HIS A 71 8.49 -0.17 -15.49
C HIS A 71 9.26 1.07 -15.00
N SER A 72 9.03 1.45 -13.75
CA SER A 72 9.63 2.61 -13.09
C SER A 72 9.88 2.30 -11.61
N TYR A 73 10.74 3.11 -10.99
CA TYR A 73 10.91 3.09 -9.55
C TYR A 73 10.07 4.19 -8.91
N GLU A 74 9.16 3.81 -8.02
CA GLU A 74 8.41 4.74 -7.18
C GLU A 74 8.52 4.34 -5.72
N ARG A 75 8.68 5.33 -4.84
CA ARG A 75 8.55 5.15 -3.38
C ARG A 75 7.67 6.27 -2.85
N LEU A 76 6.46 5.91 -2.47
CA LEU A 76 5.50 6.88 -1.99
C LEU A 76 5.78 7.24 -0.53
N TRP A 77 5.11 8.29 -0.06
CA TRP A 77 4.90 8.45 1.37
C TRP A 77 3.99 7.32 1.87
N PRO A 78 3.84 7.12 3.18
CA PRO A 78 2.74 6.32 3.69
C PRO A 78 1.41 6.87 3.18
N VAL A 79 0.62 6.03 2.52
CA VAL A 79 -0.68 6.43 1.96
C VAL A 79 -1.73 5.43 2.42
N TYR A 80 -2.88 5.95 2.82
CA TYR A 80 -4.07 5.15 3.03
C TYR A 80 -5.29 5.97 2.63
N ASN A 81 -6.19 5.37 1.86
CA ASN A 81 -7.38 6.01 1.33
C ASN A 81 -7.05 7.37 0.68
N GLU A 82 -6.06 7.39 -0.21
CA GLU A 82 -5.56 8.57 -0.93
C GLU A 82 -5.08 9.73 -0.03
N THR A 83 -4.92 9.47 1.27
CA THR A 83 -4.44 10.43 2.25
C THR A 83 -3.00 10.12 2.59
N VAL A 84 -2.14 11.14 2.48
CA VAL A 84 -0.72 11.04 2.83
C VAL A 84 -0.54 11.18 4.34
N TYR A 85 0.19 10.25 4.97
CA TYR A 85 0.53 10.29 6.38
C TYR A 85 2.01 10.64 6.57
N ASN A 86 2.31 11.64 7.41
CA ASN A 86 3.67 12.13 7.64
C ASN A 86 4.35 11.55 8.90
N GLY A 87 3.73 10.54 9.53
CA GLY A 87 4.18 10.01 10.82
C GLY A 87 4.34 11.08 11.90
N THR A 88 4.95 10.73 13.02
CA THR A 88 5.21 11.68 14.12
C THR A 88 6.62 12.28 14.09
N LYS A 89 7.59 11.52 13.55
CA LYS A 89 9.01 11.88 13.48
C LYS A 89 9.54 12.00 12.05
N GLY A 90 8.63 12.01 11.07
CA GLY A 90 8.91 12.01 9.63
C GLY A 90 8.19 10.86 8.93
N ALA A 91 8.06 10.97 7.61
CA ALA A 91 7.23 10.10 6.79
C ALA A 91 7.53 8.60 6.90
N TYR A 92 8.72 8.18 7.33
CA TYR A 92 9.11 6.76 7.35
C TYR A 92 9.49 6.24 8.74
N ILE A 93 9.25 7.02 9.80
CA ILE A 93 9.53 6.62 11.18
C ILE A 93 8.19 6.35 11.87
N ASP A 94 7.94 5.08 12.16
CA ASP A 94 6.67 4.57 12.72
C ASP A 94 5.45 5.18 12.00
N PRO A 95 5.32 4.97 10.67
CA PRO A 95 4.23 5.56 9.90
C PRO A 95 2.88 4.94 10.27
N ASP A 96 1.82 5.76 10.26
CA ASP A 96 0.45 5.33 10.55
C ASP A 96 -0.25 4.63 9.36
N ALA A 97 0.46 4.47 8.23
CA ALA A 97 -0.02 3.81 7.02
C ALA A 97 1.12 3.01 6.35
N PRO A 98 0.81 2.01 5.51
CA PRO A 98 1.83 1.26 4.77
C PRO A 98 2.58 2.15 3.76
N VAL A 99 3.85 1.81 3.51
CA VAL A 99 4.66 2.45 2.46
C VAL A 99 4.63 1.61 1.21
N HIS A 100 4.27 2.21 0.07
CA HIS A 100 4.22 1.54 -1.24
C HIS A 100 5.50 1.80 -2.03
N ILE A 101 6.10 0.73 -2.55
CA ILE A 101 7.30 0.77 -3.39
C ILE A 101 7.03 0.01 -4.69
N THR A 102 7.24 0.64 -5.84
CA THR A 102 7.14 0.03 -7.16
C THR A 102 8.52 -0.12 -7.77
N THR A 103 8.80 -1.27 -8.40
CA THR A 103 10.10 -1.61 -9.02
C THR A 103 9.98 -2.53 -10.22
#